data_AF-A0A1L9B8Q5-F1
#
_entry.id   AF-A0A1L9B8Q5-F1
#
_cell.length_a   1.000
_cell.length_b   1.000
_cell.length_c   1.000
_cell.angle_alpha   90.00
_cell.angle_beta   90.00
_cell.angle_gamma   90.00
#
_symmetry.space_group_name_H-M   'P 1'
#
loop_
_entity.id
_entity.type
_entity.pdbx_description
1 polymer ?
#
loop_
_entity_poly.entity_id
_entity_poly.type
_entity_poly.pdbx_seq_one_letter_code
_entity_poly.pdbx_strand_id
1 'polypeptide(L)'
;MDTSSLLKSGALLPLWQSLQNALAYQPGQGWQMESPYRRPTDLAGLPLEALDEPLRRDTLCSRRSLVLNRLLFNVYEQNNLYLPPSRFSEEDTRAFHGYYAPDFVAANALVRPVLERTCFDWLSQEISVDGPWTLAHLEEYTQKLLTDYEATPSELCRRIENTACPERAARLFLLQVAPDFLSEASQMARALPGNFGPVHSELMKIFIDEFGYGVHQSKHSTLFEETMASVGLSPRVHTHYYWYLPTSLLMTSYFHWITASKTRWFEYVGALYWIEAVVPHGNRQFSKLLKKFFGPNVNTRYFDEHVGIDLHHRRMAFDKLIRPMVALYGDEVIPAMVRGIEASRLLGDLNERDFFAQMDFCEALHAGQVSAPFDAAQTRELPAGHFIEPHVHDTPQVLGVVRGQVEVDAGYLAPRVLGPGESVAVPAERMVGARVLGEGALVTFAPLASGAARG
;
A
#
# COMPACT_ATOMS: atom_id res chain seq x y z
N MET A 1 -19.84 -13.42 -17.51
CA MET A 1 -18.59 -13.53 -18.29
C MET A 1 -17.58 -14.24 -17.41
N ASP A 2 -17.10 -15.40 -17.81
CA ASP A 2 -16.09 -16.14 -17.05
C ASP A 2 -14.70 -15.60 -17.41
N THR A 3 -14.15 -14.73 -16.56
CA THR A 3 -12.86 -14.10 -16.83
C THR A 3 -11.70 -15.09 -16.78
N SER A 4 -11.83 -16.23 -16.08
CA SER A 4 -10.83 -17.31 -16.10
C SER A 4 -10.79 -17.99 -17.47
N SER A 5 -11.95 -18.27 -18.06
CA SER A 5 -12.04 -18.81 -19.42
C SER A 5 -11.53 -17.83 -20.47
N LEU A 6 -11.81 -16.52 -20.30
CA LEU A 6 -11.28 -15.49 -21.20
C LEU A 6 -9.76 -15.34 -21.09
N LEU A 7 -9.19 -15.48 -19.89
CA LEU A 7 -7.75 -15.52 -19.68
C LEU A 7 -7.14 -16.71 -20.43
N LYS A 8 -7.66 -17.92 -20.19
CA LYS A 8 -7.15 -19.17 -20.78
C LYS A 8 -7.30 -19.25 -22.30
N SER A 9 -8.30 -18.62 -22.87
CA SER A 9 -8.50 -18.55 -24.32
C SER A 9 -7.67 -17.45 -25.01
N GLY A 10 -6.97 -16.61 -24.25
CA GLY A 10 -6.23 -15.46 -24.79
C GLY A 10 -7.11 -14.28 -25.21
N ALA A 11 -8.42 -14.34 -24.94
CA ALA A 11 -9.37 -13.28 -25.31
C ALA A 11 -9.09 -11.93 -24.62
N LEU A 12 -8.38 -11.94 -23.49
CA LEU A 12 -7.95 -10.72 -22.79
C LEU A 12 -6.66 -10.12 -23.36
N LEU A 13 -5.96 -10.79 -24.28
CA LEU A 13 -4.64 -10.35 -24.78
C LEU A 13 -4.65 -8.95 -25.41
N PRO A 14 -5.61 -8.56 -26.26
CA PRO A 14 -5.63 -7.20 -26.82
C PRO A 14 -5.79 -6.13 -25.75
N LEU A 15 -6.61 -6.39 -24.72
CA LEU A 15 -6.79 -5.48 -23.59
C LEU A 15 -5.51 -5.40 -22.75
N TRP A 16 -4.87 -6.54 -22.48
CA TRP A 16 -3.60 -6.59 -21.77
C TRP A 16 -2.51 -5.78 -22.49
N GLN A 17 -2.39 -5.94 -23.80
CA GLN A 17 -1.47 -5.14 -24.63
C GLN A 17 -1.81 -3.65 -24.58
N SER A 18 -3.10 -3.28 -24.55
CA SER A 18 -3.51 -1.89 -24.38
C SER A 18 -3.06 -1.33 -23.01
N LEU A 19 -3.24 -2.09 -21.93
CA LEU A 19 -2.77 -1.71 -20.59
C LEU A 19 -1.24 -1.57 -20.54
N GLN A 20 -0.50 -2.51 -21.15
CA GLN A 20 0.96 -2.47 -21.23
C GLN A 20 1.50 -1.23 -21.95
N ASN A 21 0.74 -0.69 -22.90
CA ASN A 21 1.10 0.50 -23.68
C ASN A 21 0.47 1.80 -23.13
N ALA A 22 -0.36 1.72 -22.10
CA ALA A 22 -1.03 2.90 -21.56
C ALA A 22 -0.02 3.86 -20.93
N LEU A 23 -0.07 5.14 -21.31
CA LEU A 23 0.83 6.18 -20.80
C LEU A 23 0.81 6.26 -19.26
N ALA A 24 -0.35 6.00 -18.65
CA ALA A 24 -0.51 5.95 -17.21
C ALA A 24 0.39 4.91 -16.54
N TYR A 25 0.71 3.80 -17.20
CA TYR A 25 1.49 2.70 -16.62
C TYR A 25 2.94 2.66 -17.09
N GLN A 26 3.33 3.61 -17.96
CA GLN A 26 4.71 3.71 -18.44
C GLN A 26 5.67 4.16 -17.36
N PRO A 27 6.96 3.84 -17.53
CA PRO A 27 8.02 4.33 -16.69
C PRO A 27 8.02 5.85 -16.47
N GLY A 28 8.38 6.26 -15.26
CA GLY A 28 8.65 7.64 -14.88
C GLY A 28 10.13 7.98 -15.04
N GLN A 29 10.50 9.24 -14.79
CA GLN A 29 11.87 9.74 -14.99
C GLN A 29 12.56 10.19 -13.70
N GLY A 30 11.93 9.98 -12.55
CA GLY A 30 12.50 10.39 -11.26
C GLY A 30 11.77 9.77 -10.08
N TRP A 31 12.30 10.04 -8.89
CA TRP A 31 11.83 9.47 -7.62
C TRP A 31 10.38 9.82 -7.25
N GLN A 32 9.83 10.86 -7.86
CA GLN A 32 8.55 11.44 -7.52
C GLN A 32 7.63 11.50 -8.73
N MET A 33 6.34 11.24 -8.50
CA MET A 33 5.30 11.43 -9.51
C MET A 33 4.84 12.89 -9.52
N GLU A 34 4.92 13.49 -10.70
CA GLU A 34 4.46 14.87 -10.93
C GLU A 34 2.93 14.95 -11.12
N SER A 35 2.31 13.83 -11.50
CA SER A 35 0.89 13.76 -11.86
C SER A 35 0.18 12.59 -11.16
N PRO A 36 -1.04 12.78 -10.62
CA PRO A 36 -1.86 11.68 -10.07
C PRO A 36 -2.23 10.62 -11.11
N TYR A 37 -2.05 10.92 -12.39
CA TYR A 37 -2.44 10.07 -13.52
C TYR A 37 -1.28 9.22 -14.05
N ARG A 38 -0.07 9.37 -13.50
CA ARG A 38 1.11 8.54 -13.80
C ARG A 38 1.32 7.53 -12.67
N ARG A 39 1.16 6.26 -12.99
CA ARG A 39 1.17 5.09 -12.09
C ARG A 39 2.06 3.96 -12.66
N PRO A 40 3.39 4.16 -12.73
CA PRO A 40 4.30 3.19 -13.34
C PRO A 40 4.12 1.79 -12.74
N THR A 41 3.71 0.82 -13.54
CA THR A 41 3.27 -0.50 -13.04
C THR A 41 4.25 -1.62 -13.40
N ASP A 42 5.11 -1.43 -14.41
CA ASP A 42 6.03 -2.46 -14.94
C ASP A 42 5.30 -3.70 -15.52
N LEU A 43 4.19 -3.45 -16.23
CA LEU A 43 3.41 -4.50 -16.90
C LEU A 43 4.14 -5.12 -18.11
N ALA A 44 5.10 -4.41 -18.72
CA ALA A 44 5.84 -4.93 -19.85
C ALA A 44 6.63 -6.20 -19.50
N GLY A 45 7.11 -6.30 -18.26
CA GLY A 45 7.77 -7.49 -17.74
C GLY A 45 6.84 -8.51 -17.08
N LEU A 46 5.52 -8.41 -17.26
CA LEU A 46 4.54 -9.36 -16.73
C LEU A 46 3.69 -9.95 -17.88
N PRO A 47 3.82 -11.26 -18.18
CA PRO A 47 2.97 -11.90 -19.18
C PRO A 47 1.53 -12.05 -18.65
N LEU A 48 0.55 -12.08 -19.55
CA LEU A 48 -0.87 -12.16 -19.17
C LEU A 48 -1.18 -13.44 -18.36
N GLU A 49 -0.52 -14.55 -18.70
CA GLU A 49 -0.65 -15.84 -18.02
C GLU A 49 -0.24 -15.76 -16.55
N ALA A 50 0.57 -14.77 -16.18
CA ALA A 50 0.93 -14.54 -14.78
C ALA A 50 -0.28 -14.10 -13.93
N LEU A 51 -1.46 -13.84 -14.51
CA LEU A 51 -2.69 -13.62 -13.74
C LEU A 51 -3.36 -14.93 -13.30
N ASP A 52 -3.03 -16.09 -13.86
CA ASP A 52 -3.75 -17.35 -13.58
C ASP A 52 -3.37 -17.96 -12.23
N GLU A 53 -2.13 -17.77 -11.76
CA GLU A 53 -1.62 -18.36 -10.51
C GLU A 53 -1.90 -17.45 -9.30
N PRO A 54 -2.63 -17.87 -8.27
CA PRO A 54 -2.76 -17.06 -7.05
C PRO A 54 -1.40 -16.73 -6.41
N LEU A 55 -1.28 -15.53 -5.83
CA LEU A 55 -0.19 -15.21 -4.91
C LEU A 55 -0.24 -16.18 -3.73
N ARG A 56 0.90 -16.34 -3.06
CA ARG A 56 1.02 -17.11 -1.82
C ARG A 56 1.65 -16.24 -0.74
N ARG A 57 1.39 -16.58 0.52
CA ARG A 57 1.92 -15.87 1.68
C ARG A 57 3.44 -15.64 1.64
N ASP A 58 4.19 -16.63 1.16
CA ASP A 58 5.66 -16.60 1.03
C ASP A 58 6.18 -15.78 -0.15
N THR A 59 5.29 -15.27 -1.02
CA THR A 59 5.64 -14.54 -2.25
C THR A 59 5.08 -13.12 -2.30
N LEU A 60 4.51 -12.63 -1.19
CA LEU A 60 3.82 -11.34 -1.15
C LEU A 60 4.76 -10.15 -1.34
N CYS A 61 6.06 -10.31 -1.12
CA CYS A 61 7.06 -9.27 -1.31
C CYS A 61 7.81 -9.39 -2.66
N SER A 62 7.46 -10.37 -3.50
CA SER A 62 8.08 -10.61 -4.80
C SER A 62 7.79 -9.50 -5.83
N ARG A 63 8.58 -9.48 -6.92
CA ARG A 63 8.36 -8.64 -8.10
C ARG A 63 6.96 -8.81 -8.64
N ARG A 64 6.53 -10.07 -8.79
CA ARG A 64 5.21 -10.39 -9.31
C ARG A 64 4.11 -9.79 -8.43
N SER A 65 4.23 -9.93 -7.10
CA SER A 65 3.29 -9.32 -6.16
C SER A 65 3.25 -7.80 -6.28
N LEU A 66 4.39 -7.12 -6.39
CA LEU A 66 4.44 -5.66 -6.56
C LEU A 66 3.69 -5.20 -7.82
N VAL A 67 3.94 -5.82 -8.98
CA VAL A 67 3.29 -5.46 -10.24
C VAL A 67 1.78 -5.69 -10.17
N LEU A 68 1.35 -6.83 -9.62
CA LEU A 68 -0.08 -7.16 -9.47
C LEU A 68 -0.79 -6.20 -8.52
N ASN A 69 -0.19 -5.88 -7.39
CA ASN A 69 -0.79 -4.95 -6.42
C ASN A 69 -0.81 -3.51 -6.92
N ARG A 70 0.22 -3.06 -7.66
CA ARG A 70 0.20 -1.77 -8.37
C ARG A 70 -0.97 -1.72 -9.35
N LEU A 71 -1.14 -2.75 -10.19
CA LEU A 71 -2.23 -2.82 -11.15
C LEU A 71 -3.61 -2.81 -10.47
N LEU A 72 -3.81 -3.69 -9.48
CA LEU A 72 -5.09 -3.81 -8.78
C LEU A 72 -5.47 -2.53 -8.04
N PHE A 73 -4.51 -1.89 -7.37
CA PHE A 73 -4.70 -0.60 -6.73
C PHE A 73 -5.18 0.45 -7.74
N ASN A 74 -4.50 0.58 -8.89
CA ASN A 74 -4.87 1.52 -9.94
C ASN A 74 -6.28 1.24 -10.51
N VAL A 75 -6.64 -0.04 -10.69
CA VAL A 75 -7.99 -0.45 -11.14
C VAL A 75 -9.07 0.05 -10.19
N TYR A 76 -8.83 0.00 -8.88
CA TYR A 76 -9.78 0.52 -7.89
C TYR A 76 -9.84 2.05 -7.91
N GLU A 77 -8.68 2.70 -7.92
CA GLU A 77 -8.56 4.16 -7.89
C GLU A 77 -9.08 4.85 -9.16
N GLN A 78 -9.26 4.14 -10.27
CA GLN A 78 -9.98 4.68 -11.43
C GLN A 78 -11.45 5.06 -11.15
N ASN A 79 -12.03 4.64 -10.02
CA ASN A 79 -13.35 5.12 -9.59
C ASN A 79 -13.28 6.26 -8.57
N ASN A 80 -12.07 6.67 -8.15
CA ASN A 80 -11.86 7.88 -7.36
C ASN A 80 -11.59 9.05 -8.32
N LEU A 81 -11.84 10.28 -7.85
CA LEU A 81 -11.55 11.50 -8.62
C LEU A 81 -10.32 12.20 -8.05
N TYR A 82 -9.27 12.27 -8.85
CA TYR A 82 -8.05 13.04 -8.55
C TYR A 82 -8.00 14.29 -9.41
N LEU A 83 -7.75 15.44 -8.77
CA LEU A 83 -7.52 16.73 -9.42
C LEU A 83 -6.26 17.36 -8.82
N PRO A 84 -5.27 17.79 -9.62
CA PRO A 84 -4.10 18.51 -9.11
C PRO A 84 -4.50 19.86 -8.49
N PRO A 85 -3.75 20.37 -7.49
CA PRO A 85 -4.02 21.65 -6.82
C PRO A 85 -3.60 22.87 -7.65
N SER A 86 -3.63 22.76 -8.98
CA SER A 86 -3.20 23.77 -9.93
C SER A 86 -4.11 23.78 -11.15
N ARG A 87 -4.09 24.90 -11.90
CA ARG A 87 -4.73 24.93 -13.23
C ARG A 87 -4.11 23.85 -14.11
N PHE A 88 -4.95 23.18 -14.89
CA PHE A 88 -4.47 22.16 -15.81
C PHE A 88 -3.60 22.79 -16.88
N SER A 89 -2.40 22.26 -17.04
CA SER A 89 -1.64 22.42 -18.28
C SER A 89 -2.28 21.58 -19.40
N GLU A 90 -1.81 21.75 -20.63
CA GLU A 90 -2.19 20.86 -21.74
C GLU A 90 -1.80 19.41 -21.46
N GLU A 91 -0.67 19.18 -20.78
CA GLU A 91 -0.24 17.84 -20.37
C GLU A 91 -1.17 17.26 -19.30
N ASP A 92 -1.54 18.03 -18.27
CA ASP A 92 -2.47 17.57 -17.23
C ASP A 92 -3.83 17.22 -17.83
N THR A 93 -4.31 18.02 -18.78
CA THR A 93 -5.56 17.78 -19.50
C THR A 93 -5.50 16.46 -20.25
N ARG A 94 -4.42 16.21 -21.01
CA ARG A 94 -4.21 14.96 -21.74
C ARG A 94 -4.10 13.76 -20.81
N ALA A 95 -3.38 13.90 -19.70
CA ALA A 95 -3.18 12.85 -18.71
C ALA A 95 -4.48 12.51 -17.98
N PHE A 96 -5.27 13.50 -17.58
CA PHE A 96 -6.60 13.33 -17.00
C PHE A 96 -7.53 12.56 -17.94
N HIS A 97 -7.68 13.04 -19.19
CA HIS A 97 -8.55 12.39 -20.15
C HIS A 97 -8.07 10.98 -20.55
N GLY A 98 -6.75 10.74 -20.56
CA GLY A 98 -6.19 9.42 -20.79
C GLY A 98 -6.46 8.44 -19.64
N TYR A 99 -6.29 8.89 -18.39
CA TYR A 99 -6.47 8.05 -17.20
C TYR A 99 -7.93 7.65 -16.97
N TYR A 100 -8.87 8.54 -17.32
CA TYR A 100 -10.31 8.27 -17.26
C TYR A 100 -10.93 7.95 -18.63
N ALA A 101 -10.11 7.59 -19.63
CA ALA A 101 -10.62 7.22 -20.94
C ALA A 101 -11.51 5.95 -20.81
N PRO A 102 -12.72 5.93 -21.39
CA PRO A 102 -13.66 4.81 -21.23
C PRO A 102 -13.06 3.45 -21.56
N ASP A 103 -12.28 3.34 -22.63
CA ASP A 103 -11.66 2.08 -23.05
C ASP A 103 -10.57 1.61 -22.08
N PHE A 104 -9.79 2.54 -21.52
CA PHE A 104 -8.75 2.23 -20.53
C PHE A 104 -9.37 1.80 -19.20
N VAL A 105 -10.44 2.49 -18.76
CA VAL A 105 -11.23 2.11 -17.58
C VAL A 105 -11.88 0.73 -17.78
N ALA A 106 -12.45 0.48 -18.96
CA ALA A 106 -13.07 -0.80 -19.29
C ALA A 106 -12.04 -1.95 -19.33
N ALA A 107 -10.86 -1.72 -19.90
CA ALA A 107 -9.78 -2.72 -19.93
C ALA A 107 -9.34 -3.12 -18.52
N ASN A 108 -9.14 -2.16 -17.63
CA ASN A 108 -8.84 -2.40 -16.21
C ASN A 108 -9.98 -3.14 -15.49
N ALA A 109 -11.23 -2.72 -15.72
CA ALA A 109 -12.39 -3.37 -15.13
C ALA A 109 -12.56 -4.83 -15.58
N LEU A 110 -12.19 -5.16 -16.82
CA LEU A 110 -12.30 -6.52 -17.37
C LEU A 110 -11.26 -7.49 -16.78
N VAL A 111 -10.06 -7.02 -16.45
CA VAL A 111 -9.03 -7.84 -15.79
C VAL A 111 -9.23 -7.94 -14.28
N ARG A 112 -9.97 -7.00 -13.67
CA ARG A 112 -10.18 -6.93 -12.21
C ARG A 112 -10.59 -8.26 -11.56
N PRO A 113 -11.58 -9.02 -12.06
CA PRO A 113 -12.00 -10.24 -11.37
C PRO A 113 -10.94 -11.34 -11.36
N VAL A 114 -10.04 -11.36 -12.35
CA VAL A 114 -8.88 -12.26 -12.33
C VAL A 114 -7.88 -11.76 -11.29
N LEU A 115 -7.52 -10.47 -11.34
CA LEU A 115 -6.58 -9.86 -10.38
C LEU A 115 -7.01 -10.02 -8.93
N GLU A 116 -8.29 -9.84 -8.63
CA GLU A 116 -8.84 -10.04 -7.29
C GLU A 116 -8.60 -11.47 -6.78
N ARG A 117 -8.85 -12.48 -7.62
CA ARG A 117 -8.55 -13.88 -7.28
C ARG A 117 -7.05 -14.09 -7.11
N THR A 118 -6.26 -13.60 -8.06
CA THR A 118 -4.80 -13.69 -8.03
C THR A 118 -4.24 -13.12 -6.73
N CYS A 119 -4.73 -11.95 -6.29
CA CYS A 119 -4.21 -11.25 -5.12
C CYS A 119 -4.77 -11.75 -3.78
N PHE A 120 -5.96 -12.36 -3.75
CA PHE A 120 -6.66 -12.63 -2.48
C PHE A 120 -7.11 -14.08 -2.26
N ASP A 121 -7.11 -14.97 -3.26
CA ASP A 121 -7.63 -16.35 -3.08
C ASP A 121 -6.87 -17.12 -1.99
N TRP A 122 -5.58 -16.84 -1.80
CA TRP A 122 -4.74 -17.44 -0.76
C TRP A 122 -5.24 -17.16 0.67
N LEU A 123 -5.98 -16.07 0.90
CA LEU A 123 -6.60 -15.80 2.21
C LEU A 123 -7.55 -16.93 2.62
N SER A 124 -8.18 -17.62 1.66
CA SER A 124 -9.07 -18.73 1.95
C SER A 124 -8.33 -19.99 2.44
N GLN A 125 -7.00 -20.06 2.23
CA GLN A 125 -6.15 -21.14 2.73
C GLN A 125 -5.55 -20.80 4.11
N GLU A 126 -5.38 -19.52 4.41
CA GLU A 126 -4.79 -19.04 5.67
C GLU A 126 -5.82 -18.74 6.77
N ILE A 127 -7.06 -18.42 6.39
CA ILE A 127 -8.13 -18.06 7.31
C ILE A 127 -9.18 -19.17 7.34
N SER A 128 -9.22 -19.90 8.46
CA SER A 128 -10.31 -20.83 8.79
C SER A 128 -11.23 -20.21 9.83
N VAL A 129 -12.53 -20.30 9.60
CA VAL A 129 -13.56 -19.81 10.53
C VAL A 129 -14.43 -20.99 10.90
N ASP A 130 -14.07 -21.67 11.99
CA ASP A 130 -14.70 -22.91 12.43
C ASP A 130 -15.79 -22.67 13.49
N GLY A 131 -16.76 -23.59 13.54
CA GLY A 131 -17.74 -23.72 14.62
C GLY A 131 -19.07 -22.97 14.39
N PRO A 132 -20.13 -23.31 15.16
CA PRO A 132 -21.32 -22.49 15.20
C PRO A 132 -21.00 -21.18 15.94
N TRP A 133 -21.09 -20.07 15.20
CA TRP A 133 -20.96 -18.74 15.78
C TRP A 133 -22.29 -18.30 16.38
N THR A 134 -22.21 -17.58 17.50
CA THR A 134 -23.33 -16.84 18.07
C THR A 134 -22.87 -15.41 18.31
N LEU A 135 -23.80 -14.47 18.46
CA LEU A 135 -23.44 -13.09 18.81
C LEU A 135 -22.59 -13.01 20.09
N ALA A 136 -22.86 -13.85 21.09
CA ALA A 136 -22.09 -13.89 22.33
C ALA A 136 -20.65 -14.37 22.09
N HIS A 137 -20.45 -15.39 21.26
CA HIS A 137 -19.10 -15.84 20.88
C HIS A 137 -18.33 -14.76 20.12
N LEU A 138 -18.99 -14.05 19.19
CA LEU A 138 -18.38 -12.94 18.46
C LEU A 138 -17.91 -11.82 19.40
N GLU A 139 -18.74 -11.44 20.37
CA GLU A 139 -18.43 -10.41 21.37
C GLU A 139 -17.26 -10.81 22.28
N GLU A 140 -17.26 -12.04 22.79
CA GLU A 140 -16.15 -12.55 23.60
C GLU A 140 -14.85 -12.59 22.81
N TYR A 141 -14.92 -13.08 21.58
CA TYR A 141 -13.78 -13.16 20.68
C TYR A 141 -13.19 -11.78 20.39
N THR A 142 -14.00 -10.81 19.96
CA THR A 142 -13.50 -9.46 19.62
C THR A 142 -12.97 -8.72 20.85
N GLN A 143 -13.63 -8.86 22.00
CA GLN A 143 -13.15 -8.25 23.25
C GLN A 143 -11.80 -8.85 23.67
N LYS A 144 -11.63 -10.17 23.56
CA LYS A 144 -10.34 -10.82 23.84
C LYS A 144 -9.25 -10.31 22.90
N LEU A 145 -9.50 -10.28 21.60
CA LEU A 145 -8.52 -9.83 20.62
C LEU A 145 -8.05 -8.41 20.89
N LEU A 146 -8.98 -7.51 21.24
CA LEU A 146 -8.64 -6.13 21.50
C LEU A 146 -7.89 -5.96 22.81
N THR A 147 -8.29 -6.67 23.87
CA THR A 147 -7.55 -6.67 25.14
C THR A 147 -6.11 -7.16 24.95
N ASP A 148 -5.91 -8.21 24.16
CA ASP A 148 -4.56 -8.70 23.85
C ASP A 148 -3.75 -7.66 23.05
N TYR A 149 -4.37 -6.99 22.08
CA TYR A 149 -3.72 -5.96 21.26
C TYR A 149 -3.30 -4.71 22.08
N GLU A 150 -4.20 -4.22 22.95
CA GLU A 150 -3.94 -3.05 23.79
C GLU A 150 -2.97 -3.34 24.94
N ALA A 151 -2.76 -4.61 25.30
CA ALA A 151 -1.83 -5.01 26.36
C ALA A 151 -0.35 -4.77 25.99
N THR A 152 -0.03 -4.70 24.70
CA THR A 152 1.34 -4.47 24.21
C THR A 152 1.49 -3.09 23.57
N PRO A 153 2.57 -2.33 23.87
CA PRO A 153 2.91 -1.14 23.10
C PRO A 153 3.08 -1.44 21.60
N SER A 154 2.91 -0.41 20.77
CA SER A 154 3.08 -0.51 19.32
C SER A 154 4.52 -0.89 18.98
N GLU A 155 4.68 -2.07 18.38
CA GLU A 155 5.97 -2.54 17.89
C GLU A 155 6.52 -1.61 16.79
N LEU A 156 5.66 -1.13 15.90
CA LEU A 156 5.99 -0.08 14.93
C LEU A 156 6.66 1.14 15.58
N CYS A 157 6.01 1.73 16.59
CA CYS A 157 6.55 2.92 17.26
C CYS A 157 7.88 2.58 17.97
N ARG A 158 7.94 1.43 18.64
CA ARG A 158 9.15 0.96 19.33
C ARG A 158 10.32 0.76 18.35
N ARG A 159 10.07 0.15 17.18
CA ARG A 159 11.09 -0.08 16.15
C ARG A 159 11.60 1.23 15.58
N ILE A 160 10.71 2.14 15.17
CA ILE A 160 11.08 3.47 14.66
C ILE A 160 11.92 4.23 15.69
N GLU A 161 11.52 4.24 16.96
CA GLU A 161 12.24 4.92 18.05
C GLU A 161 13.67 4.40 18.25
N ASN A 162 13.93 3.13 17.94
CA ASN A 162 15.23 2.48 18.13
C ASN A 162 16.12 2.50 16.88
N THR A 163 15.65 3.05 15.76
CA THR A 163 16.51 3.29 14.59
C THR A 163 17.52 4.40 14.86
N ALA A 164 18.62 4.41 14.10
CA ALA A 164 19.62 5.46 14.07
C ALA A 164 19.09 6.76 13.46
N CYS A 165 18.03 6.72 12.63
CA CYS A 165 17.38 7.93 12.10
C CYS A 165 15.84 7.88 12.21
N PRO A 166 15.27 8.03 13.42
CA PRO A 166 13.84 7.85 13.67
C PRO A 166 12.92 8.75 12.81
N GLU A 167 13.34 9.99 12.52
CA GLU A 167 12.57 10.88 11.64
C GLU A 167 12.41 10.32 10.22
N ARG A 168 13.45 9.68 9.68
CA ARG A 168 13.40 9.10 8.33
C ARG A 168 12.56 7.83 8.32
N ALA A 169 12.66 7.01 9.36
CA ALA A 169 11.84 5.82 9.53
C ALA A 169 10.34 6.19 9.70
N ALA A 170 10.05 7.28 10.43
CA ALA A 170 8.69 7.83 10.53
C ALA A 170 8.16 8.35 9.19
N ARG A 171 8.99 9.06 8.40
CA ARG A 171 8.63 9.48 7.03
C ARG A 171 8.35 8.27 6.14
N LEU A 172 9.18 7.23 6.21
CA LEU A 172 8.98 5.99 5.45
C LEU A 172 7.63 5.34 5.79
N PHE A 173 7.24 5.29 7.07
CA PHE A 173 5.93 4.77 7.47
C PHE A 173 4.78 5.61 6.90
N LEU A 174 4.89 6.95 6.95
CA LEU A 174 3.89 7.85 6.36
C LEU A 174 3.69 7.59 4.86
N LEU A 175 4.75 7.21 4.13
CA LEU A 175 4.61 6.80 2.73
C LEU A 175 3.77 5.53 2.56
N GLN A 176 3.86 4.59 3.51
CA GLN A 176 3.16 3.30 3.40
C GLN A 176 1.66 3.39 3.67
N VAL A 177 1.23 4.36 4.47
CA VAL A 177 -0.20 4.60 4.75
C VAL A 177 -0.84 5.61 3.79
N ALA A 178 -0.02 6.36 3.03
CA ALA A 178 -0.49 7.34 2.06
C ALA A 178 -1.45 6.82 0.96
N PRO A 179 -1.34 5.57 0.45
CA PRO A 179 -2.32 5.01 -0.49
C PRO A 179 -3.75 5.01 0.05
N ASP A 180 -3.90 4.89 1.37
CA ASP A 180 -5.19 4.92 2.05
C ASP A 180 -5.53 6.34 2.50
N PHE A 181 -4.69 6.94 3.34
CA PHE A 181 -5.05 8.14 4.11
C PHE A 181 -5.21 9.40 3.24
N LEU A 182 -4.54 9.48 2.09
CA LEU A 182 -4.76 10.61 1.16
C LEU A 182 -6.12 10.52 0.43
N SER A 183 -6.73 9.34 0.38
CA SER A 183 -8.05 9.09 -0.22
C SER A 183 -9.04 8.52 0.79
N GLU A 184 -8.83 8.80 2.06
CA GLU A 184 -9.51 8.13 3.17
C GLU A 184 -11.03 8.12 3.04
N ALA A 185 -11.61 6.98 3.46
CA ALA A 185 -13.01 6.62 3.34
C ALA A 185 -13.55 6.49 1.89
N SER A 186 -12.74 6.64 0.85
CA SER A 186 -13.18 6.38 -0.54
C SER A 186 -13.54 4.90 -0.78
N GLN A 187 -12.91 3.97 -0.07
CA GLN A 187 -13.32 2.57 -0.02
C GLN A 187 -14.69 2.41 0.66
N MET A 188 -14.91 3.05 1.81
CA MET A 188 -16.18 3.02 2.54
C MET A 188 -17.33 3.57 1.69
N ALA A 189 -17.07 4.64 0.91
CA ALA A 189 -18.04 5.22 -0.01
C ALA A 189 -18.63 4.20 -0.99
N ARG A 190 -17.93 3.11 -1.33
CA ARG A 190 -18.43 2.07 -2.24
C ARG A 190 -19.43 1.13 -1.59
N ALA A 191 -19.48 1.09 -0.26
CA ALA A 191 -20.45 0.33 0.50
C ALA A 191 -21.76 1.09 0.75
N LEU A 192 -21.78 2.41 0.55
CA LEU A 192 -22.97 3.26 0.81
C LEU A 192 -24.09 3.14 -0.24
N PRO A 193 -23.84 3.08 -1.57
CA PRO A 193 -24.93 3.08 -2.55
C PRO A 193 -25.84 1.86 -2.39
N GLY A 194 -27.12 2.10 -2.12
CA GLY A 194 -28.13 1.05 -2.02
C GLY A 194 -29.25 1.36 -1.03
N ASN A 195 -29.97 0.32 -0.62
CA ASN A 195 -31.07 0.39 0.35
C ASN A 195 -31.02 -0.85 1.26
N PHE A 196 -30.50 -0.72 2.47
CA PHE A 196 -30.28 -1.86 3.38
C PHE A 196 -30.63 -1.56 4.85
N GLY A 197 -31.58 -0.64 5.07
CA GLY A 197 -32.21 -0.40 6.37
C GLY A 197 -31.41 0.53 7.32
N PRO A 198 -31.74 0.55 8.63
CA PRO A 198 -31.16 1.50 9.58
C PRO A 198 -29.64 1.46 9.70
N VAL A 199 -29.04 0.28 9.52
CA VAL A 199 -27.57 0.11 9.55
C VAL A 199 -26.87 0.91 8.44
N HIS A 200 -27.57 1.23 7.35
CA HIS A 200 -27.07 2.16 6.32
C HIS A 200 -26.84 3.55 6.90
N SER A 201 -27.81 4.08 7.66
CA SER A 201 -27.67 5.40 8.29
C SER A 201 -26.59 5.40 9.37
N GLU A 202 -26.37 4.29 10.07
CA GLU A 202 -25.29 4.16 11.05
C GLU A 202 -23.90 4.13 10.38
N LEU A 203 -23.75 3.44 9.25
CA LEU A 203 -22.53 3.50 8.45
C LEU A 203 -22.27 4.92 7.90
N MET A 204 -23.34 5.61 7.47
CA MET A 204 -23.23 6.99 6.97
C MET A 204 -22.70 7.95 8.03
N LYS A 205 -23.00 7.75 9.33
CA LYS A 205 -22.45 8.61 10.38
C LYS A 205 -20.93 8.49 10.47
N ILE A 206 -20.40 7.27 10.47
CA ILE A 206 -18.95 7.03 10.44
C ILE A 206 -18.35 7.71 9.20
N PHE A 207 -18.94 7.50 8.02
CA PHE A 207 -18.48 8.14 6.78
C PHE A 207 -18.46 9.68 6.84
N ILE A 208 -19.49 10.29 7.44
CA ILE A 208 -19.57 11.75 7.60
C ILE A 208 -18.41 12.26 8.48
N ASP A 209 -18.09 11.53 9.54
CA ASP A 209 -16.98 11.87 10.45
C ASP A 209 -15.64 11.78 9.70
N GLU A 210 -15.40 10.72 8.92
CA GLU A 210 -14.19 10.60 8.07
C GLU A 210 -14.05 11.76 7.05
N PHE A 211 -15.19 12.24 6.55
CA PHE A 211 -15.25 13.39 5.64
C PHE A 211 -15.22 14.75 6.35
N GLY A 212 -14.93 14.78 7.66
CA GLY A 212 -14.82 16.00 8.45
C GLY A 212 -16.12 16.78 8.51
N TYR A 213 -17.26 16.09 8.52
CA TYR A 213 -18.60 16.69 8.43
C TYR A 213 -18.82 17.52 7.14
N GLY A 214 -18.07 17.23 6.07
CA GLY A 214 -18.08 18.01 4.83
C GLY A 214 -17.31 19.34 4.92
N VAL A 215 -16.59 19.59 6.00
CA VAL A 215 -15.71 20.75 6.16
C VAL A 215 -14.30 20.35 5.72
N HIS A 216 -13.83 20.92 4.61
CA HIS A 216 -12.55 20.52 4.00
C HIS A 216 -11.35 20.56 4.96
N GLN A 217 -11.26 21.56 5.84
CA GLN A 217 -10.18 21.71 6.84
C GLN A 217 -10.24 20.65 7.96
N SER A 218 -11.36 19.96 8.10
CA SER A 218 -11.55 18.87 9.08
C SER A 218 -11.61 17.51 8.41
N LYS A 219 -11.65 17.43 7.07
CA LYS A 219 -11.61 16.15 6.36
C LYS A 219 -10.31 15.44 6.72
N HIS A 220 -10.39 14.18 7.12
CA HIS A 220 -9.23 13.47 7.64
C HIS A 220 -8.08 13.37 6.62
N SER A 221 -8.38 13.20 5.33
CA SER A 221 -7.34 13.31 4.28
C SER A 221 -6.60 14.65 4.28
N THR A 222 -7.29 15.78 4.49
CA THR A 222 -6.64 17.10 4.62
C THR A 222 -5.75 17.17 5.85
N LEU A 223 -6.18 16.60 6.99
CA LEU A 223 -5.35 16.52 8.19
C LEU A 223 -4.10 15.67 7.95
N PHE A 224 -4.21 14.61 7.15
CA PHE A 224 -3.08 13.78 6.75
C PHE A 224 -2.14 14.52 5.78
N GLU A 225 -2.67 15.29 4.83
CA GLU A 225 -1.90 16.17 3.96
C GLU A 225 -1.06 17.17 4.79
N GLU A 226 -1.66 17.80 5.80
CA GLU A 226 -0.96 18.70 6.72
C GLU A 226 0.12 17.97 7.54
N THR A 227 -0.16 16.72 7.95
CA THR A 227 0.81 15.88 8.67
C THR A 227 2.04 15.59 7.80
N MET A 228 1.83 15.14 6.57
CA MET A 228 2.90 14.90 5.58
C MET A 228 3.71 16.17 5.31
N ALA A 229 3.04 17.30 5.06
CA ALA A 229 3.70 18.57 4.81
C ALA A 229 4.57 19.02 6.00
N SER A 230 4.08 18.84 7.23
CA SER A 230 4.81 19.23 8.45
C SER A 230 6.11 18.47 8.69
N VAL A 231 6.27 17.28 8.12
CA VAL A 231 7.50 16.49 8.16
C VAL A 231 8.35 16.61 6.88
N GLY A 232 7.95 17.47 5.94
CA GLY A 232 8.66 17.73 4.68
C GLY A 232 8.35 16.74 3.55
N LEU A 233 7.24 16.01 3.63
CA LEU A 233 6.75 15.14 2.55
C LEU A 233 5.77 15.91 1.65
N SER A 234 5.70 15.53 0.37
CA SER A 234 4.66 16.04 -0.52
C SER A 234 3.35 15.29 -0.24
N PRO A 235 2.27 15.99 0.11
CA PRO A 235 0.97 15.36 0.30
C PRO A 235 0.22 15.11 -1.02
N ARG A 236 0.79 15.52 -2.17
CA ARG A 236 0.13 15.37 -3.46
C ARG A 236 0.01 13.89 -3.83
N VAL A 237 -1.18 13.50 -4.22
CA VAL A 237 -1.53 12.15 -4.65
C VAL A 237 -0.98 11.88 -6.06
N HIS A 238 -0.21 10.82 -6.36
CA HIS A 238 0.61 9.98 -5.47
C HIS A 238 2.09 10.26 -5.73
N THR A 239 2.60 11.40 -5.27
CA THR A 239 3.99 11.83 -5.47
C THR A 239 4.99 10.75 -5.07
N HIS A 240 4.70 9.95 -4.05
CA HIS A 240 5.59 8.91 -3.54
C HIS A 240 5.26 7.49 -4.04
N TYR A 241 4.47 7.35 -5.12
CA TYR A 241 3.93 6.08 -5.63
C TYR A 241 4.96 4.95 -5.76
N TYR A 242 6.18 5.28 -6.20
CA TYR A 242 7.24 4.28 -6.36
C TYR A 242 7.58 3.55 -5.07
N TRP A 243 7.46 4.22 -3.92
CA TRP A 243 7.88 3.72 -2.61
C TRP A 243 6.78 2.97 -1.86
N TYR A 244 5.61 2.79 -2.47
CA TYR A 244 4.56 1.96 -1.89
C TYR A 244 4.95 0.48 -1.98
N LEU A 245 5.11 -0.14 -0.82
CA LEU A 245 5.43 -1.56 -0.71
C LEU A 245 4.28 -2.44 -1.23
N PRO A 246 4.60 -3.65 -1.74
CA PRO A 246 3.57 -4.56 -2.25
C PRO A 246 2.52 -4.89 -1.20
N THR A 247 2.91 -5.07 0.08
CA THR A 247 1.96 -5.35 1.16
C THR A 247 1.11 -4.14 1.56
N SER A 248 1.66 -2.92 1.46
CA SER A 248 0.89 -1.69 1.69
C SER A 248 -0.23 -1.57 0.67
N LEU A 249 0.10 -1.78 -0.61
CA LEU A 249 -0.87 -1.78 -1.71
C LEU A 249 -1.88 -2.92 -1.59
N LEU A 250 -1.44 -4.12 -1.18
CA LEU A 250 -2.31 -5.27 -0.95
C LEU A 250 -3.33 -4.99 0.16
N MET A 251 -2.89 -4.41 1.28
CA MET A 251 -3.75 -4.05 2.41
C MET A 251 -4.80 -3.02 2.00
N THR A 252 -4.41 -1.93 1.32
CA THR A 252 -5.37 -0.95 0.80
C THR A 252 -6.33 -1.57 -0.23
N SER A 253 -5.82 -2.41 -1.13
CA SER A 253 -6.63 -3.08 -2.15
C SER A 253 -7.62 -4.08 -1.56
N TYR A 254 -7.32 -4.72 -0.43
CA TYR A 254 -8.25 -5.60 0.26
C TYR A 254 -9.51 -4.85 0.70
N PHE A 255 -9.39 -3.64 1.25
CA PHE A 255 -10.54 -2.83 1.60
C PHE A 255 -11.35 -2.36 0.40
N HIS A 256 -10.68 -2.04 -0.72
CA HIS A 256 -11.39 -1.79 -1.97
C HIS A 256 -12.14 -3.03 -2.46
N TRP A 257 -11.56 -4.22 -2.33
CA TRP A 257 -12.18 -5.46 -2.79
C TRP A 257 -13.45 -5.80 -2.03
N ILE A 258 -13.39 -5.82 -0.70
CA ILE A 258 -14.53 -6.19 0.15
C ILE A 258 -15.66 -5.13 0.11
N THR A 259 -15.34 -3.86 -0.19
CA THR A 259 -16.35 -2.79 -0.35
C THR A 259 -16.92 -2.73 -1.77
N ALA A 260 -16.13 -3.06 -2.79
CA ALA A 260 -16.60 -3.14 -4.18
C ALA A 260 -17.51 -4.36 -4.41
N SER A 261 -17.20 -5.51 -3.80
CA SER A 261 -18.00 -6.74 -3.92
C SER A 261 -19.09 -6.81 -2.86
N LYS A 262 -20.36 -6.62 -3.26
CA LYS A 262 -21.50 -6.61 -2.33
C LYS A 262 -21.75 -7.97 -1.64
N THR A 263 -21.26 -9.06 -2.21
CA THR A 263 -21.28 -10.39 -1.55
C THR A 263 -20.35 -10.47 -0.34
N ARG A 264 -19.43 -9.52 -0.19
CA ARG A 264 -18.47 -9.41 0.92
C ARG A 264 -18.88 -8.34 1.94
N TRP A 265 -20.12 -7.87 1.90
CA TRP A 265 -20.61 -6.83 2.82
C TRP A 265 -20.36 -7.17 4.30
N PHE A 266 -20.70 -8.39 4.74
CA PHE A 266 -20.48 -8.80 6.13
C PHE A 266 -18.99 -8.95 6.49
N GLU A 267 -18.15 -9.31 5.52
CA GLU A 267 -16.69 -9.31 5.67
C GLU A 267 -16.18 -7.88 5.88
N TYR A 268 -16.67 -6.90 5.11
CA TYR A 268 -16.37 -5.49 5.35
C TYR A 268 -16.81 -5.00 6.72
N VAL A 269 -18.00 -5.37 7.20
CA VAL A 269 -18.50 -4.95 8.52
C VAL A 269 -17.57 -5.44 9.65
N GLY A 270 -17.10 -6.68 9.58
CA GLY A 270 -16.12 -7.19 10.54
C GLY A 270 -14.76 -6.50 10.42
N ALA A 271 -14.28 -6.31 9.19
CA ALA A 271 -13.02 -5.63 8.93
C ALA A 271 -13.03 -4.16 9.42
N LEU A 272 -14.14 -3.44 9.21
CA LEU A 272 -14.38 -2.08 9.71
C LEU A 272 -14.32 -2.06 11.24
N TYR A 273 -15.06 -2.95 11.92
CA TYR A 273 -15.01 -3.04 13.38
C TYR A 273 -13.58 -3.20 13.89
N TRP A 274 -12.78 -4.08 13.28
CA TRP A 274 -11.41 -4.31 13.72
C TRP A 274 -10.56 -3.04 13.58
N ILE A 275 -10.61 -2.34 12.45
CA ILE A 275 -9.87 -1.08 12.25
C ILE A 275 -10.26 -0.06 13.32
N GLU A 276 -11.56 0.25 13.45
CA GLU A 276 -12.07 1.25 14.39
C GLU A 276 -11.70 0.90 15.84
N ALA A 277 -11.56 -0.39 16.15
CA ALA A 277 -11.16 -0.85 17.48
C ALA A 277 -9.67 -0.62 17.78
N VAL A 278 -8.78 -0.77 16.80
CA VAL A 278 -7.32 -0.78 17.04
C VAL A 278 -6.61 0.54 16.75
N VAL A 279 -7.18 1.38 15.88
CA VAL A 279 -6.58 2.65 15.44
C VAL A 279 -6.25 3.59 16.61
N PRO A 280 -7.10 3.78 17.64
CA PRO A 280 -6.78 4.67 18.78
C PRO A 280 -5.47 4.34 19.50
N HIS A 281 -5.16 3.05 19.68
CA HIS A 281 -3.98 2.61 20.42
C HIS A 281 -2.69 2.92 19.65
N GLY A 282 -2.68 2.65 18.33
CA GLY A 282 -1.56 2.95 17.46
C GLY A 282 -1.36 4.45 17.27
N ASN A 283 -2.43 5.18 16.92
CA ASN A 283 -2.38 6.60 16.60
C ASN A 283 -1.93 7.45 17.80
N ARG A 284 -2.34 7.09 19.02
CA ARG A 284 -1.87 7.76 20.25
C ARG A 284 -0.35 7.67 20.39
N GLN A 285 0.22 6.51 20.09
CA GLN A 285 1.66 6.28 20.21
C GLN A 285 2.41 6.95 19.07
N PHE A 286 1.90 6.85 17.84
CA PHE A 286 2.54 7.46 16.67
C PHE A 286 2.50 8.99 16.72
N SER A 287 1.41 9.61 17.19
CA SER A 287 1.33 11.05 17.47
C SER A 287 2.42 11.50 18.45
N LYS A 288 2.62 10.76 19.55
CA LYS A 288 3.70 11.05 20.51
C LYS A 288 5.08 10.91 19.89
N LEU A 289 5.27 9.88 19.06
CA LEU A 289 6.53 9.62 18.34
C LEU A 289 6.85 10.78 17.40
N LEU A 290 5.88 11.26 16.61
CA LEU A 290 6.08 12.41 15.73
C LEU A 290 6.47 13.65 16.52
N LYS A 291 5.74 13.99 17.60
CA LYS A 291 6.06 15.13 18.48
C LYS A 291 7.46 15.02 19.11
N LYS A 292 7.89 13.81 19.45
CA LYS A 292 9.22 13.53 20.02
C LYS A 292 10.34 13.85 19.04
N PHE A 293 10.22 13.42 17.78
CA PHE A 293 11.32 13.52 16.81
C PHE A 293 11.27 14.75 15.92
N PHE A 294 10.09 15.28 15.59
CA PHE A 294 9.94 16.47 14.75
C PHE A 294 9.67 17.75 15.55
N GLY A 295 9.60 17.64 16.87
CA GLY A 295 9.34 18.75 17.77
C GLY A 295 7.86 19.14 17.86
N PRO A 296 7.54 20.18 18.66
CA PRO A 296 6.15 20.52 19.00
C PRO A 296 5.32 21.11 17.84
N ASN A 297 5.95 21.50 16.74
CA ASN A 297 5.28 22.14 15.61
C ASN A 297 4.83 21.14 14.52
N VAL A 298 5.17 19.85 14.65
CA VAL A 298 4.68 18.82 13.74
C VAL A 298 3.17 18.70 13.86
N ASN A 299 2.48 18.61 12.72
CA ASN A 299 1.04 18.46 12.72
C ASN A 299 0.69 16.98 12.92
N THR A 300 0.06 16.67 14.05
CA THR A 300 -0.40 15.31 14.38
C THR A 300 -1.92 15.23 14.47
N ARG A 301 -2.65 16.26 13.98
CA ARG A 301 -4.10 16.34 14.15
C ARG A 301 -4.80 15.13 13.57
N TYR A 302 -4.35 14.65 12.41
CA TYR A 302 -4.85 13.40 11.83
C TYR A 302 -4.88 12.25 12.85
N PHE A 303 -3.74 11.97 13.48
CA PHE A 303 -3.63 10.91 14.47
C PHE A 303 -4.37 11.23 15.77
N ASP A 304 -4.35 12.48 16.22
CA ASP A 304 -4.98 12.90 17.47
C ASP A 304 -6.52 12.82 17.40
N GLU A 305 -7.14 13.14 16.25
CA GLU A 305 -8.59 13.04 16.05
C GLU A 305 -9.08 11.58 16.17
N HIS A 306 -8.38 10.65 15.52
CA HIS A 306 -8.68 9.21 15.58
C HIS A 306 -8.51 8.60 16.99
N VAL A 307 -7.73 9.22 17.88
CA VAL A 307 -7.65 8.78 19.29
C VAL A 307 -8.95 9.07 20.04
N GLY A 308 -9.65 10.16 19.70
CA GLY A 308 -10.88 10.58 20.36
C GLY A 308 -12.14 10.02 19.71
N ILE A 309 -12.23 10.13 18.38
CA ILE A 309 -13.41 9.77 17.59
C ILE A 309 -13.59 8.26 17.55
N ASP A 310 -12.54 7.47 17.32
CA ASP A 310 -12.73 6.03 17.05
C ASP A 310 -13.06 5.22 18.30
N LEU A 311 -12.84 5.77 19.52
CA LEU A 311 -13.42 5.20 20.74
C LEU A 311 -14.97 5.16 20.68
N HIS A 312 -15.57 6.08 19.93
CA HIS A 312 -17.00 6.08 19.60
C HIS A 312 -17.29 5.16 18.43
N HIS A 313 -16.49 5.21 17.36
CA HIS A 313 -16.70 4.35 16.18
C HIS A 313 -16.60 2.87 16.48
N ARG A 314 -15.67 2.40 17.32
CA ARG A 314 -15.61 1.01 17.79
C ARG A 314 -16.95 0.54 18.35
N ARG A 315 -17.57 1.36 19.21
CA ARG A 315 -18.89 1.06 19.79
C ARG A 315 -19.99 1.13 18.75
N MET A 316 -19.95 2.11 17.84
CA MET A 316 -20.92 2.22 16.75
C MET A 316 -20.85 1.01 15.82
N ALA A 317 -19.67 0.60 15.38
CA ALA A 317 -19.46 -0.56 14.53
C ALA A 317 -20.02 -1.83 15.20
N PHE A 318 -19.77 -2.05 16.49
CA PHE A 318 -20.31 -3.23 17.16
C PHE A 318 -21.81 -3.12 17.45
N ASP A 319 -22.24 -2.08 18.17
CA ASP A 319 -23.59 -1.98 18.73
C ASP A 319 -24.63 -1.49 17.71
N LYS A 320 -24.21 -0.76 16.67
CA LYS A 320 -25.10 -0.15 15.66
C LYS A 320 -25.00 -0.80 14.29
N LEU A 321 -23.93 -1.53 13.99
CA LEU A 321 -23.80 -2.31 12.75
C LEU A 321 -23.90 -3.81 13.02
N ILE A 322 -22.95 -4.39 13.75
CA ILE A 322 -22.86 -5.86 13.95
C ILE A 322 -24.10 -6.41 14.66
N ARG A 323 -24.42 -5.94 15.88
CA ARG A 323 -25.55 -6.50 16.65
C ARG A 323 -26.88 -6.41 15.89
N PRO A 324 -27.26 -5.27 15.29
CA PRO A 324 -28.51 -5.19 14.53
C PRO A 324 -28.53 -6.06 13.28
N MET A 325 -27.40 -6.23 12.59
CA MET A 325 -27.31 -7.13 11.43
C MET A 325 -27.46 -8.60 11.83
N VAL A 326 -26.78 -9.04 12.90
CA VAL A 326 -26.92 -10.42 13.39
C VAL A 326 -28.35 -10.69 13.86
N ALA A 327 -28.97 -9.75 14.58
CA ALA A 327 -30.35 -9.88 15.02
C ALA A 327 -31.35 -9.97 13.85
N LEU A 328 -31.06 -9.30 12.72
CA LEU A 328 -31.94 -9.26 11.56
C LEU A 328 -31.71 -10.43 10.58
N TYR A 329 -30.45 -10.80 10.34
CA TYR A 329 -30.04 -11.74 9.30
C TYR A 329 -29.65 -13.13 9.82
N GLY A 330 -29.61 -13.32 11.15
CA GLY A 330 -29.24 -14.57 11.79
C GLY A 330 -27.75 -14.70 12.04
N ASP A 331 -27.36 -15.75 12.76
CA ASP A 331 -25.96 -16.06 13.11
C ASP A 331 -25.13 -16.44 11.87
N GLU A 332 -25.77 -16.78 10.76
CA GLU A 332 -25.15 -17.20 9.50
C GLU A 332 -24.25 -16.13 8.86
N VAL A 333 -24.41 -14.86 9.22
CA VAL A 333 -23.57 -13.76 8.72
C VAL A 333 -22.28 -13.59 9.53
N ILE A 334 -22.21 -14.14 10.75
CA ILE A 334 -21.08 -13.96 11.66
C ILE A 334 -19.77 -14.53 11.08
N PRO A 335 -19.73 -15.72 10.44
CA PRO A 335 -18.48 -16.24 9.88
C PRO A 335 -17.83 -15.29 8.87
N ALA A 336 -18.63 -14.56 8.08
CA ALA A 336 -18.10 -13.55 7.17
C ALA A 336 -17.51 -12.35 7.93
N MET A 337 -18.15 -11.89 9.01
CA MET A 337 -17.60 -10.82 9.87
C MET A 337 -16.29 -11.26 10.52
N VAL A 338 -16.21 -12.48 11.05
CA VAL A 338 -14.97 -13.03 11.64
C VAL A 338 -13.87 -13.13 10.59
N ARG A 339 -14.19 -13.62 9.38
CA ARG A 339 -13.25 -13.63 8.25
C ARG A 339 -12.69 -12.24 7.97
N GLY A 340 -13.54 -11.21 8.00
CA GLY A 340 -13.14 -9.82 7.82
C GLY A 340 -12.16 -9.32 8.88
N ILE A 341 -12.43 -9.65 10.15
CA ILE A 341 -11.54 -9.35 11.28
C ILE A 341 -10.18 -10.03 11.11
N GLU A 342 -10.17 -11.34 10.84
CA GLU A 342 -8.93 -12.11 10.69
C GLU A 342 -8.11 -11.70 9.47
N ALA A 343 -8.78 -11.36 8.35
CA ALA A 343 -8.09 -10.85 7.18
C ALA A 343 -7.42 -9.49 7.44
N SER A 344 -8.10 -8.56 8.12
CA SER A 344 -7.49 -7.29 8.51
C SER A 344 -6.28 -7.47 9.44
N ARG A 345 -6.36 -8.41 10.39
CA ARG A 345 -5.25 -8.76 11.29
C ARG A 345 -4.07 -9.35 10.52
N LEU A 346 -4.32 -10.38 9.71
CA LEU A 346 -3.29 -11.08 8.96
C LEU A 346 -2.58 -10.15 7.98
N LEU A 347 -3.33 -9.32 7.24
CA LEU A 347 -2.76 -8.36 6.31
C LEU A 347 -1.98 -7.25 7.04
N GLY A 348 -2.46 -6.79 8.20
CA GLY A 348 -1.74 -5.86 9.07
C GLY A 348 -0.38 -6.41 9.52
N ASP A 349 -0.35 -7.66 10.02
CA ASP A 349 0.88 -8.33 10.44
C ASP A 349 1.87 -8.52 9.28
N LEU A 350 1.38 -8.90 8.11
CA LEU A 350 2.20 -9.08 6.91
C LEU A 350 2.77 -7.74 6.41
N ASN A 351 1.95 -6.69 6.43
CA ASN A 351 2.38 -5.36 6.07
C ASN A 351 3.44 -4.79 7.03
N GLU A 352 3.26 -4.99 8.33
CA GLU A 352 4.23 -4.56 9.33
C GLU A 352 5.59 -5.29 9.16
N ARG A 353 5.57 -6.59 8.86
CA ARG A 353 6.80 -7.36 8.58
C ARG A 353 7.54 -6.84 7.35
N ASP A 354 6.83 -6.57 6.25
CA ASP A 354 7.44 -6.03 5.04
C ASP A 354 8.01 -4.62 5.30
N PHE A 355 7.26 -3.77 5.98
CA PHE A 355 7.72 -2.44 6.39
C PHE A 355 9.00 -2.52 7.23
N PHE A 356 9.07 -3.40 8.23
CA PHE A 356 10.26 -3.56 9.07
C PHE A 356 11.48 -4.03 8.28
N ALA A 357 11.32 -5.04 7.42
CA ALA A 357 12.43 -5.49 6.59
C ALA A 357 12.89 -4.39 5.61
N GLN A 358 11.98 -3.55 5.11
CA GLN A 358 12.35 -2.41 4.25
C GLN A 358 13.06 -1.32 5.05
N MET A 359 12.56 -0.99 6.24
CA MET A 359 13.16 0.00 7.14
C MET A 359 14.58 -0.42 7.54
N ASP A 360 14.80 -1.70 7.89
CA ASP A 360 16.12 -2.24 8.22
C ASP A 360 17.08 -2.10 7.02
N PHE A 361 16.60 -2.38 5.80
CA PHE A 361 17.40 -2.19 4.59
C PHE A 361 17.71 -0.71 4.31
N CYS A 362 16.72 0.18 4.44
CA CYS A 362 16.91 1.63 4.32
C CYS A 362 17.99 2.15 5.27
N GLU A 363 17.94 1.72 6.53
CA GLU A 363 18.90 2.09 7.55
C GLU A 363 20.31 1.58 7.22
N ALA A 364 20.44 0.30 6.88
CA ALA A 364 21.73 -0.28 6.53
C ALA A 364 22.33 0.36 5.26
N LEU A 365 21.49 0.69 4.26
CA LEU A 365 21.91 1.40 3.05
C LEU A 365 22.41 2.81 3.39
N HIS A 366 21.65 3.54 4.22
CA HIS A 366 22.00 4.88 4.65
C HIS A 366 23.30 4.93 5.44
N ALA A 367 23.51 3.97 6.35
CA ALA A 367 24.73 3.82 7.13
C ALA A 367 25.92 3.26 6.34
N GLY A 368 25.68 2.84 5.10
CA GLY A 368 26.68 2.23 4.23
C GLY A 368 27.17 0.85 4.66
N GLN A 369 26.32 0.12 5.38
CA GLN A 369 26.62 -1.19 5.97
C GLN A 369 26.27 -2.37 5.06
N VAL A 370 25.57 -2.12 3.95
CA VAL A 370 25.26 -3.14 2.92
C VAL A 370 26.17 -2.94 1.71
N SER A 371 27.17 -3.79 1.57
CA SER A 371 28.05 -3.85 0.38
C SER A 371 28.39 -5.29 0.07
N ALA A 372 28.73 -5.57 -1.19
CA ALA A 372 29.18 -6.89 -1.61
C ALA A 372 30.17 -6.79 -2.79
N PRO A 373 31.05 -7.78 -2.96
CA PRO A 373 31.87 -7.88 -4.15
C PRO A 373 31.01 -7.95 -5.42
N PHE A 374 31.47 -7.32 -6.49
CA PHE A 374 30.83 -7.35 -7.79
C PHE A 374 31.85 -7.61 -8.90
N ASP A 375 31.39 -8.25 -9.98
CA ASP A 375 32.24 -8.59 -11.11
C ASP A 375 32.29 -7.43 -12.12
N ALA A 376 33.43 -6.74 -12.18
CA ALA A 376 33.67 -5.65 -13.12
C ALA A 376 33.65 -6.08 -14.60
N ALA A 377 33.60 -7.39 -14.90
CA ALA A 377 33.38 -7.89 -16.24
C ALA A 377 31.89 -7.86 -16.66
N GLN A 378 30.94 -7.86 -15.72
CA GLN A 378 29.49 -7.84 -15.99
C GLN A 378 28.91 -6.42 -15.97
N THR A 379 29.53 -5.53 -16.73
CA THR A 379 29.18 -4.11 -16.71
C THR A 379 28.21 -3.71 -17.82
N ARG A 380 27.45 -2.65 -17.55
CA ARG A 380 26.60 -1.94 -18.50
C ARG A 380 26.94 -0.46 -18.43
N GLU A 381 27.16 0.16 -19.59
CA GLU A 381 27.33 1.61 -19.68
C GLU A 381 25.96 2.26 -19.73
N LEU A 382 25.70 3.17 -18.79
CA LEU A 382 24.44 3.88 -18.65
C LEU A 382 24.69 5.39 -18.80
N PRO A 383 23.85 6.09 -19.58
CA PRO A 383 24.02 7.52 -19.82
C PRO A 383 23.69 8.35 -18.56
N ALA A 384 24.18 9.59 -18.55
CA ALA A 384 23.81 10.60 -17.57
C ALA A 384 22.28 10.70 -17.39
N GLY A 385 21.82 10.74 -16.14
CA GLY A 385 20.39 10.84 -15.82
C GLY A 385 19.59 9.56 -16.05
N HIS A 386 20.22 8.45 -16.48
CA HIS A 386 19.52 7.16 -16.57
C HIS A 386 18.91 6.80 -15.21
N PHE A 387 17.59 6.61 -15.20
CA PHE A 387 16.82 6.32 -14.01
C PHE A 387 16.41 4.85 -14.00
N ILE A 388 16.79 4.15 -12.95
CA ILE A 388 16.36 2.79 -12.65
C ILE A 388 15.27 2.91 -11.60
N GLU A 389 14.05 2.61 -12.00
CA GLU A 389 12.87 2.79 -11.17
C GLU A 389 12.93 1.96 -9.89
N PRO A 390 12.36 2.46 -8.78
CA PRO A 390 12.16 1.65 -7.58
C PRO A 390 11.34 0.38 -7.86
N HIS A 391 12.02 -0.75 -7.68
CA HIS A 391 11.49 -2.08 -7.91
C HIS A 391 12.06 -3.06 -6.88
N VAL A 392 11.49 -4.27 -6.78
CA VAL A 392 11.97 -5.38 -5.95
C VAL A 392 12.55 -6.51 -6.81
N HIS A 393 13.52 -7.27 -6.28
CA HIS A 393 14.09 -8.42 -6.97
C HIS A 393 13.87 -9.70 -6.17
N ASP A 394 13.45 -10.79 -6.80
CA ASP A 394 13.15 -12.05 -6.10
C ASP A 394 14.40 -12.78 -5.58
N THR A 395 15.58 -12.34 -6.00
CA THR A 395 16.88 -12.84 -5.53
C THR A 395 17.75 -11.67 -5.09
N PRO A 396 18.68 -11.87 -4.15
CA PRO A 396 19.60 -10.81 -3.75
C PRO A 396 20.41 -10.29 -4.93
N GLN A 397 20.59 -8.99 -5.02
CA GLN A 397 21.34 -8.32 -6.10
C GLN A 397 22.54 -7.55 -5.55
N VAL A 398 23.48 -7.20 -6.43
CA VAL A 398 24.52 -6.22 -6.16
C VAL A 398 24.46 -5.12 -7.22
N LEU A 399 24.47 -3.87 -6.77
CA LEU A 399 24.71 -2.70 -7.62
C LEU A 399 26.09 -2.15 -7.28
N GLY A 400 27.05 -2.31 -8.19
CA GLY A 400 28.43 -1.84 -8.06
C GLY A 400 28.78 -0.82 -9.13
N VAL A 401 29.62 0.16 -8.79
CA VAL A 401 30.06 1.22 -9.71
C VAL A 401 31.50 0.98 -10.11
N VAL A 402 31.75 0.76 -11.40
CA VAL A 402 33.12 0.64 -11.96
C VAL A 402 33.66 2.02 -12.34
N ARG A 403 32.81 2.88 -12.91
CA ARG A 403 33.15 4.26 -13.31
C ARG A 403 31.93 5.16 -13.16
N GLY A 404 32.16 6.45 -12.86
CA GLY A 404 31.10 7.44 -12.70
C GLY A 404 30.52 7.45 -11.30
N GLN A 405 29.31 8.00 -11.15
CA GLN A 405 28.59 8.06 -9.89
C GLN A 405 27.14 7.65 -10.08
N VAL A 406 26.60 6.94 -9.08
CA VAL A 406 25.20 6.50 -9.06
C VAL A 406 24.64 6.82 -7.70
N GLU A 407 23.52 7.53 -7.65
CA GLU A 407 22.73 7.62 -6.41
C GLU A 407 21.76 6.44 -6.31
N VAL A 408 21.60 5.90 -5.11
CA VAL A 408 20.75 4.75 -4.80
C VAL A 408 19.86 5.09 -3.62
N ASP A 409 18.57 4.81 -3.70
CA ASP A 409 17.61 4.99 -2.61
C ASP A 409 16.69 3.77 -2.50
N ALA A 410 16.23 3.52 -1.29
CA ALA A 410 15.31 2.45 -0.91
C ALA A 410 13.99 3.00 -0.34
N GLY A 411 13.76 4.31 -0.45
CA GLY A 411 12.58 5.02 0.04
C GLY A 411 12.82 5.83 1.30
N TYR A 412 14.08 5.93 1.76
CA TYR A 412 14.45 6.68 2.95
C TYR A 412 14.57 8.19 2.70
N LEU A 413 14.39 8.60 1.44
CA LEU A 413 14.40 9.98 0.95
C LEU A 413 15.70 10.72 1.26
N ALA A 414 16.81 9.97 1.37
CA ALA A 414 18.13 10.50 1.08
C ALA A 414 18.94 9.42 0.35
N PRO A 415 19.00 9.53 -0.97
CA PRO A 415 19.82 8.66 -1.77
C PRO A 415 21.28 8.69 -1.31
N ARG A 416 21.93 7.53 -1.28
CA ARG A 416 23.37 7.41 -1.08
C ARG A 416 24.06 7.46 -2.45
N VAL A 417 25.07 8.31 -2.60
CA VAL A 417 25.90 8.35 -3.81
C VAL A 417 27.01 7.31 -3.69
N LEU A 418 27.12 6.44 -4.69
CA LEU A 418 28.18 5.46 -4.86
C LEU A 418 29.15 5.96 -5.94
N GLY A 419 30.44 5.92 -5.63
CA GLY A 419 31.55 6.18 -6.56
C GLY A 419 32.27 4.91 -7.00
N PRO A 420 33.33 5.03 -7.83
CA PRO A 420 34.08 3.89 -8.34
C PRO A 420 34.60 2.97 -7.23
N GLY A 421 34.34 1.67 -7.36
CA GLY A 421 34.71 0.64 -6.39
C GLY A 421 33.70 0.43 -5.26
N GLU A 422 32.72 1.33 -5.10
CA GLU A 422 31.65 1.16 -4.12
C GLU A 422 30.50 0.32 -4.67
N SER A 423 29.78 -0.33 -3.75
CA SER A 423 28.62 -1.14 -4.08
C SER A 423 27.58 -1.15 -2.96
N VAL A 424 26.39 -1.60 -3.33
CA VAL A 424 25.31 -1.96 -2.41
C VAL A 424 24.89 -3.40 -2.65
N ALA A 425 24.78 -4.18 -1.57
CA ALA A 425 24.08 -5.45 -1.58
C ALA A 425 22.59 -5.20 -1.33
N VAL A 426 21.75 -5.59 -2.27
CA VAL A 426 20.29 -5.45 -2.18
C VAL A 426 19.72 -6.81 -1.79
N PRO A 427 19.13 -6.96 -0.60
CA PRO A 427 18.47 -8.20 -0.22
C PRO A 427 17.30 -8.51 -1.17
N ALA A 428 16.94 -9.79 -1.27
CA ALA A 428 15.75 -10.18 -2.02
C ALA A 428 14.52 -9.45 -1.46
N GLU A 429 13.58 -9.16 -2.36
CA GLU A 429 12.28 -8.58 -2.06
C GLU A 429 12.32 -7.20 -1.41
N ARG A 430 13.47 -6.53 -1.37
CA ARG A 430 13.61 -5.14 -0.91
C ARG A 430 13.53 -4.17 -2.07
N MET A 431 12.81 -3.09 -1.85
CA MET A 431 12.63 -2.05 -2.85
C MET A 431 13.88 -1.18 -2.95
N VAL A 432 14.38 -0.99 -4.16
CA VAL A 432 15.53 -0.13 -4.45
C VAL A 432 15.37 0.49 -5.83
N GLY A 433 15.81 1.74 -5.98
CA GLY A 433 16.00 2.37 -7.29
C GLY A 433 17.37 3.04 -7.35
N ALA A 434 17.75 3.51 -8.54
CA ALA A 434 19.03 4.20 -8.73
C ALA A 434 18.96 5.25 -9.84
N ARG A 435 19.86 6.22 -9.81
CA ARG A 435 20.01 7.22 -10.88
C ARG A 435 21.47 7.50 -11.17
N VAL A 436 21.83 7.50 -12.45
CA VAL A 436 23.18 7.82 -12.91
C VAL A 436 23.40 9.32 -12.88
N LEU A 437 24.51 9.75 -12.29
CA LEU A 437 24.90 11.15 -12.13
C LEU A 437 26.02 11.54 -13.13
N GLY A 438 26.24 12.85 -13.28
CA GLY A 438 27.36 13.39 -14.05
C GLY A 438 27.26 13.07 -15.54
N GLU A 439 28.35 12.57 -16.13
CA GLU A 439 28.47 12.31 -17.57
C GLU A 439 28.07 10.88 -17.99
N GLY A 440 27.65 10.03 -17.03
CA GLY A 440 27.36 8.62 -17.24
C GLY A 440 28.12 7.72 -16.28
N ALA A 441 27.75 6.44 -16.24
CA ALA A 441 28.36 5.46 -15.35
C ALA A 441 28.53 4.09 -16.02
N LEU A 442 29.59 3.38 -15.62
CA LEU A 442 29.77 1.97 -15.92
C LEU A 442 29.42 1.19 -14.65
N VAL A 443 28.32 0.44 -14.67
CA VAL A 443 27.74 -0.20 -13.48
C VAL A 443 27.59 -1.70 -13.68
N THR A 444 27.68 -2.44 -12.57
CA THR A 444 27.23 -3.84 -12.49
C THR A 444 25.94 -3.85 -11.71
N PHE A 445 24.84 -4.33 -12.28
CA PHE A 445 23.61 -4.61 -11.55
C PHE A 445 23.15 -6.03 -11.90
N ALA A 446 23.43 -6.97 -11.00
CA ALA A 446 23.28 -8.39 -11.26
C ALA A 446 22.95 -9.17 -9.98
N PRO A 447 22.45 -10.41 -10.09
CA PRO A 447 22.25 -11.28 -8.94
C PRO A 447 23.56 -11.50 -8.16
N LEU A 448 23.48 -11.52 -6.84
CA LEU A 448 24.60 -11.88 -5.98
C LEU A 448 24.96 -13.35 -6.21
N ALA A 449 26.24 -13.62 -6.45
CA ALA A 449 26.73 -15.00 -6.55
C ALA A 449 26.43 -15.76 -5.25
N SER A 450 25.85 -16.96 -5.38
CA SER A 450 25.50 -17.84 -4.26
C SER A 450 26.74 -18.14 -3.41
N GLY A 451 26.87 -17.48 -2.25
CA GLY A 451 28.00 -17.61 -1.34
C GLY A 451 28.44 -16.31 -0.65
N ALA A 452 28.02 -15.13 -1.15
CA ALA A 452 28.47 -13.83 -0.62
C ALA A 452 27.54 -13.20 0.45
N ALA A 453 26.34 -13.75 0.68
CA ALA A 453 25.34 -13.19 1.59
C ALA A 453 25.44 -13.71 3.05
N ARG A 454 26.66 -13.79 3.59
CA ARG A 454 26.88 -14.00 5.03
C ARG A 454 27.93 -12.99 5.51
N GLY A 455 27.48 -11.83 5.93
CA GLY A 455 28.26 -10.78 6.57
C GLY A 455 27.35 -9.99 7.47
#